data_AF-G8PTM7-F1
#
_entry.id   AF-G8PTM7-F1
#
_cell.length_a   1.000
_cell.length_b   1.000
_cell.length_c   1.000
_cell.angle_alpha   90.00
_cell.angle_beta   90.00
_cell.angle_gamma   90.00
#
_symmetry.space_group_name_H-M   'P 1'
#
loop_
_entity.id
_entity.type
_entity.pdbx_description
1 polymer ?
#
loop_
_entity_poly.entity_id
_entity_poly.type
_entity_poly.pdbx_seq_one_letter_code
_entity_poly.pdbx_strand_id
1 'polypeptide(L)'
;MWPYVIISGVVYSGSILSVLDRRTSVLSWTVLASFAIALSAFIGFRFEVGKDWIQYNYIFKLITELPFVEAMDFTDVGYSFVNWLAFQLGFGISAVFFFCAVVLVVGLMMFAALTPYPWLAMAIAMPHIVTIMAMDHIRQTTTLGFILIGLALLARDRVWAFMGCIVLGALFHRTGIMCLVFGLFLVQKNRLLLYPAVLGISAILMKFLLADQIGVYFLRYVETSAGSRGALIRLLLNALPAVGFLIYGKYANLPEKLDKVMRAMAWSAVISLMVLPLLPSAVIIDRIGKYFLPVQILFFPLLVSLLHGYALRFIATSLLCAYLFLTQFYWLYTSELADYWVPYKMTQF
;
A
#
# COMPACT_ATOMS: atom_id res chain seq x y z
N MET A 1 10.23 4.16 -19.63
CA MET A 1 9.21 4.72 -18.70
C MET A 1 7.76 4.67 -19.21
N TRP A 2 7.53 4.58 -20.53
CA TRP A 2 6.19 4.52 -21.13
C TRP A 2 5.18 3.53 -20.54
N PRO A 3 5.56 2.32 -20.09
CA PRO A 3 4.58 1.40 -19.49
C PRO A 3 3.85 2.01 -18.29
N TYR A 4 4.51 2.80 -17.44
CA TYR A 4 3.84 3.50 -16.34
C TYR A 4 2.90 4.60 -16.84
N VAL A 5 3.32 5.37 -17.85
CA VAL A 5 2.51 6.43 -18.47
C VAL A 5 1.23 5.84 -19.06
N ILE A 6 1.31 4.71 -19.75
CA ILE A 6 0.16 4.04 -20.37
C ILE A 6 -0.79 3.51 -19.29
N ILE A 7 -0.28 2.71 -18.34
CA ILE A 7 -1.13 2.12 -17.28
C ILE A 7 -1.79 3.21 -16.43
N SER A 8 -1.04 4.26 -16.08
CA SER A 8 -1.58 5.36 -15.28
C SER A 8 -2.55 6.23 -16.09
N GLY A 9 -2.26 6.45 -17.38
CA GLY A 9 -3.14 7.19 -18.29
C GLY A 9 -4.53 6.55 -18.43
N VAL A 10 -4.60 5.21 -18.47
CA VAL A 10 -5.89 4.48 -18.50
C VAL A 10 -6.73 4.78 -17.26
N VAL A 11 -6.14 4.66 -16.06
CA VAL A 11 -6.90 4.88 -14.82
C VAL A 11 -7.20 6.36 -14.56
N TYR A 12 -6.33 7.29 -14.95
CA TYR A 12 -6.61 8.72 -14.89
C TYR A 12 -7.75 9.13 -15.83
N SER A 13 -7.76 8.59 -17.05
CA SER A 13 -8.86 8.80 -18.00
C SER A 13 -10.17 8.21 -17.46
N GLY A 14 -10.14 6.98 -16.94
CA GLY A 14 -11.28 6.36 -16.29
C GLY A 14 -11.79 7.16 -15.10
N SER A 15 -10.90 7.78 -14.31
CA SER A 15 -11.25 8.64 -13.18
C SER A 15 -12.01 9.89 -13.62
N ILE A 16 -11.48 10.61 -14.61
CA ILE A 16 -12.08 11.83 -15.16
C ILE A 16 -13.45 11.54 -15.78
N LEU A 17 -13.58 10.42 -16.49
CA LEU A 17 -14.86 10.00 -17.07
C LEU A 17 -15.85 9.53 -16.00
N SER A 18 -15.38 8.85 -14.95
CA SER A 18 -16.25 8.30 -13.89
C SER A 18 -16.97 9.35 -13.06
N VAL A 19 -16.54 10.62 -13.07
CA VAL A 19 -17.22 11.69 -12.33
C VAL A 19 -18.33 12.37 -13.13
N LEU A 20 -18.41 12.10 -14.44
CA LEU A 20 -19.48 12.58 -15.32
C LEU A 20 -20.80 11.87 -15.04
N ASP A 21 -20.76 10.58 -14.70
CA ASP A 21 -21.92 9.81 -14.28
C ASP A 21 -21.72 9.29 -12.84
N ARG A 22 -22.65 9.62 -11.94
CA ARG A 22 -22.60 9.14 -10.54
C ARG A 22 -22.80 7.63 -10.44
N ARG A 23 -23.38 6.98 -11.45
CA ARG A 23 -23.58 5.53 -11.47
C ARG A 23 -22.41 4.87 -12.19
N THR A 24 -21.66 4.04 -11.48
CA THR A 24 -20.73 3.11 -12.12
C THR A 24 -21.53 2.04 -12.86
N SER A 25 -21.64 2.18 -14.18
CA SER A 25 -22.30 1.21 -15.03
C SER A 25 -21.63 -0.18 -14.94
N VAL A 26 -22.36 -1.23 -15.30
CA VAL A 26 -21.79 -2.59 -15.39
C VAL A 26 -20.56 -2.59 -16.31
N LEU A 27 -20.62 -1.86 -17.43
CA LEU A 27 -19.49 -1.69 -18.34
C LEU A 27 -18.28 -1.06 -17.62
N SER A 28 -18.49 -0.01 -16.82
CA SER A 28 -17.42 0.63 -16.06
C SER A 28 -16.73 -0.35 -15.10
N TRP A 29 -17.51 -1.18 -14.39
CA TRP A 29 -16.98 -2.22 -13.52
C TRP A 29 -16.22 -3.31 -14.29
N THR A 30 -16.73 -3.76 -15.43
CA THR A 30 -16.04 -4.72 -16.29
C THR A 30 -14.72 -4.17 -16.80
N VAL A 31 -14.68 -2.92 -17.26
CA VAL A 31 -13.45 -2.27 -17.72
C VAL A 31 -12.46 -2.10 -16.56
N LEU A 32 -12.94 -1.72 -15.38
CA LEU A 32 -12.08 -1.60 -14.19
C LEU A 32 -11.51 -2.96 -13.74
N ALA A 33 -12.31 -4.03 -13.82
CA ALA A 33 -11.85 -5.38 -13.53
C ALA A 33 -10.81 -5.88 -14.56
N SER A 34 -11.03 -5.62 -15.84
CA SER A 34 -10.04 -5.90 -16.90
C SER A 34 -8.74 -5.11 -16.66
N PHE A 35 -8.85 -3.84 -16.27
CA PHE A 35 -7.69 -3.03 -15.88
C PHE A 35 -6.97 -3.63 -14.67
N ALA A 36 -7.68 -4.10 -13.65
CA ALA A 36 -7.09 -4.74 -12.48
C ALA A 36 -6.29 -6.02 -12.84
N ILE A 37 -6.80 -6.82 -13.78
CA ILE A 37 -6.08 -7.99 -14.30
C ILE A 37 -4.80 -7.54 -15.02
N ALA A 38 -4.90 -6.55 -15.91
CA ALA A 38 -3.74 -6.00 -16.62
C ALA A 38 -2.71 -5.39 -15.65
N LEU A 39 -3.17 -4.71 -14.59
CA LEU A 39 -2.33 -4.13 -13.55
C LEU A 39 -1.59 -5.22 -12.74
N SER A 40 -2.27 -6.32 -12.42
CA SER A 40 -1.65 -7.45 -11.73
C SER A 40 -0.55 -8.08 -12.56
N ALA A 41 -0.79 -8.25 -13.87
CA ALA A 41 0.23 -8.70 -14.82
C ALA A 41 1.39 -7.70 -14.92
N PHE A 42 1.09 -6.40 -15.00
CA PHE A 42 2.09 -5.33 -15.08
C PHE A 42 3.03 -5.27 -13.86
N ILE A 43 2.52 -5.55 -12.66
CA ILE A 43 3.35 -5.58 -11.45
C ILE A 43 4.06 -6.95 -11.33
N GLY A 44 3.34 -8.04 -11.62
CA GLY A 44 3.80 -9.40 -11.37
C GLY A 44 4.87 -9.89 -12.33
N PHE A 45 4.79 -9.51 -13.60
CA PHE A 45 5.76 -9.93 -14.63
C PHE A 45 6.93 -8.96 -14.81
N ARG A 46 7.11 -8.02 -13.88
CA ARG A 46 8.24 -7.09 -13.92
C ARG A 46 9.57 -7.84 -13.94
N PHE A 47 10.50 -7.36 -14.74
CA PHE A 47 11.85 -7.92 -14.85
C PHE A 47 12.88 -6.85 -14.52
N GLU A 48 13.67 -7.10 -13.48
CA GLU A 48 14.72 -6.19 -12.97
C GLU A 48 14.20 -4.78 -12.66
N VAL A 49 12.98 -4.69 -12.11
CA VAL A 49 12.35 -3.42 -11.71
C VAL A 49 12.23 -3.38 -10.18
N GLY A 50 12.68 -2.26 -9.61
CA GLY A 50 12.83 -2.01 -8.18
C GLY A 50 14.23 -2.36 -7.70
N LYS A 51 14.74 -1.59 -6.73
CA LYS A 51 16.06 -1.79 -6.12
C LYS A 51 16.17 -3.16 -5.44
N ASP A 52 15.08 -3.60 -4.82
CA ASP A 52 15.02 -4.87 -4.09
C ASP A 52 14.82 -6.09 -5.01
N TRP A 53 14.63 -5.94 -6.33
CA TRP A 53 14.37 -7.05 -7.25
C TRP A 53 15.45 -8.13 -7.18
N ILE A 54 16.73 -7.72 -7.21
CA ILE A 54 17.89 -8.63 -7.13
C ILE A 54 17.88 -9.36 -5.79
N GLN A 55 17.56 -8.66 -4.71
CA GLN A 55 17.50 -9.23 -3.37
C GLN A 55 16.40 -10.29 -3.27
N TYR A 56 15.21 -10.05 -3.84
CA TYR A 56 14.15 -11.06 -3.86
C TYR A 56 14.52 -12.27 -4.70
N ASN A 57 15.19 -12.07 -5.84
CA ASN A 57 15.68 -13.18 -6.66
C ASN A 57 16.70 -14.03 -5.90
N TYR A 58 17.58 -13.40 -5.11
CA TYR A 58 18.51 -14.10 -4.24
C TYR A 58 17.78 -14.88 -3.12
N ILE A 59 16.79 -14.25 -2.46
CA ILE A 59 15.95 -14.90 -1.44
C ILE A 59 15.24 -16.13 -2.03
N PHE A 60 14.65 -16.01 -3.22
CA PHE A 60 13.98 -17.13 -3.89
C PHE A 60 14.95 -18.29 -4.11
N LYS A 61 16.13 -18.04 -4.70
CA LYS A 61 17.15 -19.09 -4.95
C LYS A 61 17.56 -19.80 -3.67
N LEU A 62 17.84 -19.08 -2.59
CA LEU A 62 18.19 -19.71 -1.31
C LEU A 62 17.06 -20.56 -0.75
N ILE A 63 15.81 -20.08 -0.79
CA ILE A 63 14.65 -20.86 -0.35
C ILE A 63 14.52 -22.17 -1.13
N THR A 64 14.89 -22.20 -2.41
CA THR A 64 14.83 -23.43 -3.23
C THR A 64 15.85 -24.50 -2.82
N GLU A 65 16.91 -24.10 -2.12
CA GLU A 65 18.01 -24.98 -1.68
C GLU A 65 17.84 -25.48 -0.24
N LEU A 66 16.91 -24.89 0.52
CA LEU A 66 16.70 -25.19 1.95
C LEU A 66 15.62 -26.26 2.20
N PRO A 67 15.76 -27.08 3.25
CA PRO A 67 14.67 -27.90 3.77
C PRO A 67 13.46 -27.04 4.18
N PHE A 68 12.26 -27.62 4.19
CA PHE A 68 11.01 -26.87 4.42
C PHE A 68 11.02 -26.01 5.69
N VAL A 69 11.47 -26.55 6.82
CA VAL A 69 11.49 -25.82 8.10
C VAL A 69 12.44 -24.62 8.03
N GLU A 70 13.66 -24.82 7.51
CA GLU A 70 14.65 -23.76 7.35
C GLU A 70 14.19 -22.70 6.33
N ALA A 71 13.52 -23.12 5.25
CA ALA A 71 12.92 -22.22 4.28
C ALA A 71 11.86 -21.31 4.92
N MET A 72 11.05 -21.82 5.85
CA MET A 72 10.02 -21.02 6.54
C MET A 72 10.62 -20.00 7.51
N ASP A 73 11.77 -20.31 8.11
CA ASP A 73 12.48 -19.41 9.03
C ASP A 73 13.42 -18.42 8.32
N PHE A 74 13.69 -18.61 7.02
CA PHE A 74 14.62 -17.79 6.25
C PHE A 74 14.17 -16.31 6.09
N THR A 75 12.87 -16.07 5.98
CA THR A 75 12.29 -14.71 5.82
C THR A 75 10.92 -14.59 6.49
N ASP A 76 10.09 -13.63 6.09
CA ASP A 76 8.68 -13.60 6.50
C ASP A 76 7.95 -14.88 6.04
N VAL A 77 7.39 -15.64 6.98
CA VAL A 77 6.85 -17.01 6.78
C VAL A 77 5.91 -17.12 5.58
N GLY A 78 4.98 -16.19 5.42
CA GLY A 78 4.03 -16.18 4.30
C GLY A 78 4.71 -15.92 2.96
N TYR A 79 5.72 -15.05 2.93
CA TYR A 79 6.52 -14.86 1.72
C TYR A 79 7.37 -16.10 1.43
N SER A 80 8.04 -16.67 2.43
CA SER A 80 8.79 -17.92 2.31
C SER A 80 7.94 -19.06 1.75
N PHE A 81 6.74 -19.23 2.29
CA PHE A 81 5.79 -20.24 1.85
C PHE A 81 5.44 -20.09 0.36
N VAL A 82 5.16 -18.87 -0.11
CA VAL A 82 4.84 -18.64 -1.53
C VAL A 82 6.06 -18.87 -2.44
N ASN A 83 7.27 -18.50 -2.00
CA ASN A 83 8.49 -18.81 -2.76
C ASN A 83 8.71 -20.32 -2.88
N TRP A 84 8.63 -21.03 -1.75
CA TRP A 84 8.74 -22.49 -1.71
C TRP A 84 7.67 -23.15 -2.60
N LEU A 85 6.41 -22.74 -2.47
CA LEU A 85 5.31 -23.28 -3.27
C LEU A 85 5.50 -23.03 -4.77
N ALA A 86 5.92 -21.82 -5.17
CA ALA A 86 6.21 -21.52 -6.57
C ALA A 86 7.29 -22.45 -7.13
N PHE A 87 8.35 -22.70 -6.37
CA PHE A 87 9.41 -23.64 -6.76
C PHE A 87 8.90 -25.08 -6.87
N GLN A 88 8.12 -25.58 -5.90
CA GLN A 88 7.55 -26.93 -5.95
C GLN A 88 6.64 -27.15 -7.17
N LEU A 89 5.97 -26.09 -7.63
CA LEU A 89 5.11 -26.11 -8.83
C LEU A 89 5.89 -25.90 -10.14
N GLY A 90 7.22 -25.78 -10.08
CA GLY A 90 8.07 -25.55 -11.26
C GLY A 90 8.03 -24.11 -11.80
N PHE A 91 7.51 -23.16 -11.03
CA PHE A 91 7.49 -21.75 -11.39
C PHE A 91 8.70 -20.99 -10.82
N GLY A 92 9.06 -19.88 -11.47
CA GLY A 92 10.09 -18.95 -10.99
C GLY A 92 9.53 -17.83 -10.12
N ILE A 93 10.42 -16.91 -9.72
CA ILE A 93 10.08 -15.73 -8.90
C ILE A 93 8.97 -14.85 -9.48
N SER A 94 8.78 -14.84 -10.80
CA SER A 94 7.67 -14.11 -11.43
C SER A 94 6.30 -14.57 -10.94
N ALA A 95 6.12 -15.86 -10.62
CA ALA A 95 4.86 -16.35 -10.05
C ALA A 95 4.64 -15.82 -8.62
N VAL A 96 5.71 -15.68 -7.82
CA VAL A 96 5.67 -15.07 -6.49
C VAL A 96 5.26 -13.60 -6.60
N PHE A 97 5.87 -12.86 -7.53
CA PHE A 97 5.54 -11.46 -7.77
C PHE A 97 4.11 -11.29 -8.27
N PHE A 98 3.66 -12.16 -9.17
CA PHE A 98 2.28 -12.15 -9.66
C PHE A 98 1.27 -12.44 -8.54
N PHE A 99 1.52 -13.43 -7.67
CA PHE A 99 0.67 -13.67 -6.50
C PHE A 99 0.56 -12.42 -5.61
N CYS A 100 1.70 -11.81 -5.28
CA CYS A 100 1.74 -10.60 -4.46
C CYS A 100 1.00 -9.43 -5.12
N ALA A 101 1.15 -9.27 -6.44
CA ALA A 101 0.45 -8.27 -7.23
C ALA A 101 -1.07 -8.48 -7.19
N VAL A 102 -1.54 -9.72 -7.36
CA VAL A 102 -2.97 -10.06 -7.29
C VAL A 102 -3.53 -9.71 -5.91
N VAL A 103 -2.84 -10.06 -4.82
CA VAL A 103 -3.30 -9.72 -3.45
C VAL A 103 -3.44 -8.21 -3.28
N LEU A 104 -2.44 -7.43 -3.71
CA LEU A 104 -2.49 -5.97 -3.64
C LEU A 104 -3.66 -5.41 -4.47
N VAL A 105 -3.78 -5.84 -5.73
CA VAL A 105 -4.77 -5.29 -6.66
C VAL A 105 -6.19 -5.68 -6.27
N VAL A 106 -6.42 -6.91 -5.80
CA VAL A 106 -7.71 -7.32 -5.23
C VAL A 106 -8.06 -6.45 -4.02
N GLY A 107 -7.11 -6.21 -3.12
CA GLY A 107 -7.32 -5.31 -1.98
C GLY A 107 -7.67 -3.88 -2.41
N LEU A 108 -6.93 -3.33 -3.37
CA LEU A 108 -7.22 -2.01 -3.94
C LEU A 108 -8.62 -1.96 -4.56
N MET A 109 -9.00 -2.96 -5.36
CA MET A 109 -10.32 -3.04 -5.99
C MET A 109 -11.45 -3.13 -4.96
N MET A 110 -11.31 -4.01 -3.96
CA MET A 110 -12.31 -4.17 -2.91
C MET A 110 -12.49 -2.90 -2.07
N PHE A 111 -11.40 -2.21 -1.76
CA PHE A 111 -11.45 -0.97 -0.99
C PHE A 111 -11.92 0.22 -1.83
N ALA A 112 -11.50 0.31 -3.10
CA ALA A 112 -11.96 1.33 -4.05
C ALA A 112 -13.48 1.26 -4.26
N ALA A 113 -14.07 0.06 -4.22
CA ALA A 113 -15.51 -0.15 -4.30
C ALA A 113 -16.32 0.43 -3.13
N LEU A 114 -15.66 0.79 -2.02
CA LEU A 114 -16.30 1.51 -0.91
C LEU A 114 -16.41 3.01 -1.17
N THR A 115 -15.69 3.53 -2.16
CA THR A 115 -15.59 4.96 -2.42
C THR A 115 -16.63 5.41 -3.46
N PRO A 116 -17.04 6.69 -3.46
CA PRO A 116 -17.97 7.21 -4.47
C PRO A 116 -17.45 7.09 -5.92
N TYR A 117 -16.13 7.09 -6.11
CA TYR A 117 -15.49 7.02 -7.43
C TYR A 117 -14.33 6.00 -7.41
N PRO A 118 -14.62 4.70 -7.68
CA PRO A 118 -13.61 3.63 -7.61
C PRO A 118 -12.41 3.84 -8.56
N TRP A 119 -12.65 4.38 -9.76
CA TRP A 119 -11.57 4.75 -10.67
C TRP A 119 -10.60 5.76 -10.06
N LEU A 120 -11.14 6.79 -9.40
CA LEU A 120 -10.33 7.80 -8.73
C LEU A 120 -9.55 7.21 -7.56
N ALA A 121 -10.15 6.30 -6.78
CA ALA A 121 -9.44 5.57 -5.72
C ALA A 121 -8.24 4.78 -6.28
N MET A 122 -8.40 4.11 -7.42
CA MET A 122 -7.31 3.42 -8.11
C MET A 122 -6.26 4.40 -8.64
N ALA A 123 -6.67 5.57 -9.16
CA ALA A 123 -5.75 6.62 -9.58
C ALA A 123 -4.88 7.16 -8.44
N ILE A 124 -5.44 7.38 -7.24
CA ILE A 124 -4.65 7.78 -6.05
C ILE A 124 -3.54 6.77 -5.74
N ALA A 125 -3.81 5.47 -5.93
CA ALA A 125 -2.84 4.43 -5.64
C ALA A 125 -1.67 4.39 -6.66
N MET A 126 -1.82 4.97 -7.85
CA MET A 126 -0.84 4.81 -8.93
C MET A 126 0.56 5.35 -8.62
N PRO A 127 0.74 6.62 -8.18
CA PRO A 127 2.07 7.20 -8.09
C PRO A 127 2.92 6.53 -7.02
N HIS A 128 2.34 6.23 -5.86
CA HIS A 128 3.12 5.75 -4.71
C HIS A 128 2.94 4.25 -4.46
N ILE A 129 1.72 3.74 -4.37
CA ILE A 129 1.48 2.33 -4.01
C ILE A 129 1.89 1.42 -5.17
N VAL A 130 1.39 1.68 -6.37
CA VAL A 130 1.66 0.83 -7.54
C VAL A 130 3.08 1.06 -8.07
N THR A 131 3.42 2.31 -8.38
CA THR A 131 4.68 2.60 -9.09
C THR A 131 5.89 2.42 -8.19
N ILE A 132 5.87 2.97 -6.96
CA ILE A 132 7.03 2.88 -6.06
C ILE A 132 6.98 1.59 -5.25
N MET A 133 5.95 1.44 -4.42
CA MET A 133 5.96 0.40 -3.40
C MET A 133 5.80 -0.99 -3.99
N ALA A 134 4.88 -1.20 -4.93
CA ALA A 134 4.60 -2.55 -5.44
C ALA A 134 5.78 -3.10 -6.25
N MET A 135 6.54 -2.21 -6.89
CA MET A 135 7.73 -2.53 -7.68
C MET A 135 8.99 -2.78 -6.82
N ASP A 136 9.04 -2.24 -5.60
CA ASP A 136 10.22 -2.35 -4.73
C ASP A 136 9.94 -3.14 -3.44
N HIS A 137 8.98 -2.74 -2.62
CA HIS A 137 8.71 -3.34 -1.31
C HIS A 137 7.60 -4.41 -1.35
N ILE A 138 7.76 -5.44 -2.18
CA ILE A 138 6.65 -6.36 -2.51
C ILE A 138 6.03 -7.09 -1.30
N ARG A 139 6.84 -7.44 -0.30
CA ARG A 139 6.36 -8.03 0.96
C ARG A 139 5.44 -7.07 1.72
N GLN A 140 5.87 -5.81 1.83
CA GLN A 140 5.13 -4.76 2.52
C GLN A 140 3.84 -4.40 1.76
N THR A 141 3.88 -4.36 0.42
CA THR A 141 2.68 -4.09 -0.37
C THR A 141 1.69 -5.24 -0.36
N THR A 142 2.14 -6.49 -0.31
CA THR A 142 1.25 -7.65 -0.13
C THR A 142 0.49 -7.54 1.19
N THR A 143 1.20 -7.13 2.25
CA THR A 143 0.60 -6.86 3.57
C THR A 143 -0.44 -5.74 3.50
N LEU A 144 -0.14 -4.64 2.81
CA LEU A 144 -1.10 -3.57 2.55
C LEU A 144 -2.33 -4.07 1.77
N GLY A 145 -2.13 -4.96 0.79
CA GLY A 145 -3.21 -5.63 0.05
C GLY A 145 -4.18 -6.35 0.98
N PHE A 146 -3.65 -7.19 1.89
CA PHE A 146 -4.48 -7.84 2.90
C PHE A 146 -5.18 -6.85 3.84
N ILE A 147 -4.51 -5.78 4.26
CA ILE A 147 -5.14 -4.73 5.09
C ILE A 147 -6.32 -4.09 4.34
N LEU A 148 -6.18 -3.78 3.05
CA LEU A 148 -7.24 -3.22 2.22
C LEU A 148 -8.43 -4.19 2.04
N ILE A 149 -8.16 -5.48 1.81
CA ILE A 149 -9.20 -6.53 1.81
C ILE A 149 -9.94 -6.54 3.15
N GLY A 150 -9.19 -6.51 4.25
CA GLY A 150 -9.74 -6.49 5.60
C GLY A 150 -10.63 -5.27 5.86
N LEU A 151 -10.21 -4.07 5.43
CA LEU A 151 -11.01 -2.85 5.56
C LEU A 151 -12.32 -2.94 4.75
N ALA A 152 -12.29 -3.54 3.56
CA ALA A 152 -13.50 -3.79 2.78
C ALA A 152 -14.46 -4.80 3.45
N LEU A 153 -13.94 -5.81 4.15
CA LEU A 153 -14.75 -6.72 4.96
C LEU A 153 -15.28 -6.03 6.23
N LEU A 154 -14.51 -5.13 6.83
CA LEU A 154 -14.92 -4.32 7.97
C LEU A 154 -16.11 -3.41 7.65
N ALA A 155 -16.18 -2.89 6.43
CA ALA A 155 -17.32 -2.12 5.93
C ALA A 155 -18.64 -2.90 5.98
N ARG A 156 -18.57 -4.25 6.01
CA ARG A 156 -19.71 -5.17 6.14
C ARG A 156 -19.83 -5.76 7.54
N ASP A 157 -19.33 -5.05 8.55
CA ASP A 157 -19.31 -5.44 9.96
C ASP A 157 -18.53 -6.72 10.31
N ARG A 158 -17.71 -7.25 9.39
CA ARG A 158 -16.93 -8.48 9.61
C ARG A 158 -15.60 -8.23 10.31
N VAL A 159 -15.66 -7.83 11.59
CA VAL A 159 -14.47 -7.46 12.39
C VAL A 159 -13.45 -8.58 12.50
N TRP A 160 -13.88 -9.83 12.73
CA TRP A 160 -12.98 -10.98 12.80
C TRP A 160 -12.27 -11.27 11.47
N ALA A 161 -12.97 -11.08 10.35
CA ALA A 161 -12.36 -11.23 9.03
C ALA A 161 -11.32 -10.12 8.76
N PHE A 162 -11.60 -8.89 9.18
CA PHE A 162 -10.62 -7.79 9.15
C PHE A 162 -9.35 -8.12 9.95
N MET A 163 -9.51 -8.60 11.19
CA MET A 163 -8.37 -9.04 12.02
C MET A 163 -7.62 -10.21 11.40
N GLY A 164 -8.34 -11.20 10.85
CA GLY A 164 -7.75 -12.33 10.14
C GLY A 164 -6.93 -11.88 8.93
N CYS A 165 -7.42 -10.94 8.13
CA CYS A 165 -6.66 -10.35 7.03
C CYS A 165 -5.38 -9.65 7.51
N ILE A 166 -5.41 -8.91 8.63
CA ILE A 166 -4.20 -8.30 9.21
C ILE A 166 -3.18 -9.36 9.60
N VAL A 167 -3.60 -10.44 10.25
CA VAL A 167 -2.72 -11.54 10.65
C VAL A 167 -2.11 -12.22 9.42
N LEU A 168 -2.93 -12.52 8.40
CA LEU A 168 -2.45 -13.07 7.12
C LEU A 168 -1.46 -12.13 6.43
N GLY A 169 -1.73 -10.82 6.42
CA GLY A 169 -0.80 -9.82 5.90
C GLY A 169 0.52 -9.79 6.67
N ALA A 170 0.47 -9.88 8.00
CA ALA A 170 1.67 -9.90 8.84
C ALA A 170 2.58 -11.10 8.58
N LEU A 171 2.07 -12.19 7.97
CA LEU A 171 2.90 -13.31 7.51
C LEU A 171 3.79 -12.91 6.32
N PHE A 172 3.41 -11.91 5.52
CA PHE A 172 4.22 -11.43 4.38
C PHE A 172 5.17 -10.32 4.77
N HIS A 173 4.79 -9.48 5.73
CA HIS A 173 5.67 -8.48 6.32
C HIS A 173 5.28 -8.23 7.77
N ARG A 174 6.10 -8.73 8.68
CA ARG A 174 5.90 -8.69 10.14
C ARG A 174 5.44 -7.35 10.72
N THR A 175 5.89 -6.21 10.19
CA THR A 175 5.48 -4.88 10.71
C THR A 175 4.01 -4.55 10.50
N GLY A 176 3.30 -5.26 9.61
CA GLY A 176 1.85 -5.08 9.41
C GLY A 176 1.00 -5.47 10.61
N ILE A 177 1.56 -6.27 11.53
CA ILE A 177 0.85 -6.69 12.76
C ILE A 177 0.42 -5.50 13.62
N MET A 178 1.06 -4.33 13.46
CA MET A 178 0.67 -3.10 14.15
C MET A 178 -0.78 -2.72 13.89
N CYS A 179 -1.29 -2.96 12.68
CA CYS A 179 -2.67 -2.64 12.33
C CYS A 179 -3.69 -3.45 13.13
N LEU A 180 -3.27 -4.54 13.80
CA LEU A 180 -4.15 -5.37 14.63
C LEU A 180 -4.73 -4.57 15.80
N VAL A 181 -4.01 -3.53 16.27
CA VAL A 181 -4.51 -2.63 17.32
C VAL A 181 -5.85 -2.00 16.95
N PHE A 182 -6.08 -1.70 15.67
CA PHE A 182 -7.34 -1.13 15.19
C PHE A 182 -8.49 -2.13 15.29
N GLY A 183 -8.24 -3.41 15.00
CA GLY A 183 -9.25 -4.47 15.15
C GLY A 183 -9.57 -4.76 16.61
N LEU A 184 -8.55 -4.81 17.46
CA LEU A 184 -8.73 -5.02 18.91
C LEU A 184 -9.54 -3.90 19.56
N PHE A 185 -9.32 -2.66 19.13
CA PHE A 185 -10.09 -1.49 19.59
C PHE A 185 -11.60 -1.61 19.30
N LEU A 186 -11.98 -2.36 18.27
CA LEU A 186 -13.39 -2.57 17.92
C LEU A 186 -14.08 -3.67 18.72
N VAL A 187 -13.34 -4.71 19.14
CA VAL A 187 -13.91 -5.90 19.81
C VAL A 187 -13.97 -5.72 21.33
N GLN A 188 -12.99 -5.01 21.90
CA GLN A 188 -12.83 -4.95 23.35
C GLN A 188 -13.72 -3.87 23.98
N LYS A 189 -14.74 -4.30 24.72
CA LYS A 189 -15.53 -3.41 25.60
C LYS A 189 -14.72 -2.91 26.79
N ASN A 190 -13.80 -3.74 27.30
CA ASN A 190 -12.92 -3.39 28.41
C ASN A 190 -11.51 -3.05 27.89
N ARG A 191 -11.11 -1.79 28.03
CA ARG A 191 -9.80 -1.28 27.55
C ARG A 191 -8.61 -1.92 28.27
N LEU A 192 -8.82 -2.55 29.43
CA LEU A 192 -7.75 -3.20 30.21
C LEU A 192 -7.10 -4.38 29.48
N LEU A 193 -7.83 -5.12 28.65
CA LEU A 193 -7.31 -6.23 27.86
C LEU A 193 -6.60 -5.77 26.58
N LEU A 194 -6.68 -4.48 26.23
CA LEU A 194 -5.99 -3.90 25.09
C LEU A 194 -4.51 -3.64 25.39
N TYR A 195 -4.18 -3.32 26.64
CA TYR A 195 -2.81 -3.06 27.09
C TYR A 195 -1.84 -4.23 26.84
N PRO A 196 -2.14 -5.50 27.22
CA PRO A 196 -1.22 -6.60 26.95
C PRO A 196 -1.04 -6.85 25.44
N ALA A 197 -2.08 -6.65 24.63
CA ALA A 197 -1.97 -6.81 23.18
C ALA A 197 -1.12 -5.69 22.55
N VAL A 198 -1.30 -4.43 22.97
CA VAL A 198 -0.46 -3.30 22.56
C VAL A 198 0.99 -3.48 23.02
N LEU A 199 1.20 -4.00 24.23
CA LEU A 199 2.52 -4.34 24.75
C LEU A 199 3.17 -5.45 23.92
N GLY A 200 2.43 -6.51 23.58
CA GLY A 200 2.90 -7.60 22.72
C GLY A 200 3.29 -7.11 21.32
N ILE A 201 2.44 -6.29 20.69
CA ILE A 201 2.76 -5.64 19.40
C ILE A 201 4.02 -4.78 19.56
N SER A 202 4.07 -3.91 20.57
CA SER A 202 5.21 -3.03 20.85
C SER A 202 6.51 -3.82 21.09
N ALA A 203 6.46 -4.95 21.77
CA ALA A 203 7.61 -5.83 22.00
C ALA A 203 8.11 -6.47 20.69
N ILE A 204 7.19 -6.90 19.82
CA ILE A 204 7.52 -7.38 18.47
C ILE A 204 8.20 -6.25 17.67
N LEU A 205 7.70 -5.02 17.75
CA LEU A 205 8.31 -3.86 17.10
C LEU A 205 9.71 -3.59 17.64
N MET A 206 9.87 -3.57 18.96
CA MET A 206 11.18 -3.37 19.60
C MET A 206 12.18 -4.45 19.18
N LYS A 207 11.76 -5.71 19.09
CA LYS A 207 12.62 -6.78 18.53
C LYS A 207 13.10 -6.45 17.12
N PHE A 208 12.25 -5.86 16.26
CA PHE A 208 12.67 -5.44 14.92
C PHE A 208 13.56 -4.22 14.90
N LEU A 209 13.29 -3.24 15.76
CA LEU A 209 14.17 -2.09 15.93
C LEU A 209 15.58 -2.52 16.32
N LEU A 210 15.67 -3.48 17.25
CA LEU A 210 16.93 -4.03 17.72
C LEU A 210 17.60 -4.95 16.67
N ALA A 211 16.84 -5.78 15.96
CA ALA A 211 17.38 -6.64 14.91
C ALA A 211 17.91 -5.85 13.70
N ASP A 212 17.23 -4.77 13.29
CA ASP A 212 17.69 -3.87 12.23
C ASP A 212 18.94 -3.07 12.66
N GLN A 213 19.18 -2.88 13.97
CA GLN A 213 20.38 -2.18 14.48
C GLN A 213 21.66 -3.02 14.47
N ILE A 214 21.60 -4.36 14.42
CA ILE A 214 22.72 -5.23 14.84
C ILE A 214 23.68 -5.72 13.73
N GLY A 215 23.52 -5.42 12.43
CA GLY A 215 24.61 -5.85 11.53
C GLY A 215 24.74 -5.37 10.09
N VAL A 216 23.65 -4.96 9.41
CA VAL A 216 23.74 -4.64 7.97
C VAL A 216 23.01 -3.36 7.58
N TYR A 217 22.01 -2.93 8.36
CA TYR A 217 21.22 -1.73 8.04
C TYR A 217 21.77 -0.43 8.65
N PHE A 218 22.54 -0.50 9.75
CA PHE A 218 23.10 0.69 10.40
C PHE A 218 24.04 1.47 9.47
N LEU A 219 24.97 0.78 8.78
CA LEU A 219 25.90 1.40 7.81
C LEU A 219 25.22 1.86 6.50
N ARG A 220 24.10 1.25 6.08
CA ARG A 220 23.41 1.63 4.81
C ARG A 220 22.42 2.79 4.95
N TYR A 221 21.87 3.03 6.15
CA TYR A 221 20.71 3.91 6.31
C TYR A 221 20.89 5.08 7.27
N VAL A 222 21.90 5.07 8.15
CA VAL A 222 22.19 6.20 9.05
C VAL A 222 22.93 7.34 8.32
N GLU A 223 23.55 7.07 7.16
CA GLU A 223 24.42 8.06 6.49
C GLU A 223 23.88 8.68 5.18
N THR A 224 22.74 8.24 4.65
CA THR A 224 22.24 8.82 3.38
C THR A 224 21.14 9.86 3.59
N SER A 225 21.46 11.12 3.30
CA SER A 225 20.52 12.26 3.31
C SER A 225 19.29 12.07 2.41
N ALA A 226 19.34 11.13 1.46
CA ALA A 226 18.24 10.74 0.57
C ALA A 226 17.13 9.94 1.28
N GLY A 227 17.48 9.05 2.24
CA GLY A 227 16.49 8.23 2.96
C GLY A 227 15.56 9.08 3.86
N SER A 228 16.14 10.06 4.55
CA SER A 228 15.41 10.98 5.43
C SER A 228 14.49 11.94 4.65
N ARG A 229 14.98 12.52 3.54
CA ARG A 229 14.18 13.40 2.67
C ARG A 229 12.99 12.68 2.04
N GLY A 230 13.20 11.45 1.56
CA GLY A 230 12.12 10.63 1.01
C GLY A 230 11.03 10.29 2.03
N ALA A 231 11.41 9.99 3.28
CA ALA A 231 10.47 9.70 4.35
C ALA A 231 9.58 10.90 4.68
N LEU A 232 10.15 12.11 4.77
CA LEU A 232 9.39 13.33 5.00
C LEU A 232 8.32 13.55 3.93
N ILE A 233 8.69 13.46 2.66
CA ILE A 233 7.76 13.66 1.53
C ILE A 233 6.61 12.63 1.59
N ARG A 234 6.92 11.35 1.81
CA ARG A 234 5.89 10.29 1.87
C ARG A 234 4.96 10.45 3.06
N LEU A 235 5.49 10.85 4.22
CA LEU A 235 4.68 11.12 5.40
C LEU A 235 3.79 12.35 5.21
N LEU A 236 4.29 13.40 4.56
CA LEU A 236 3.47 14.57 4.19
C LEU A 236 2.34 14.19 3.23
N LEU A 237 2.65 13.41 2.18
CA LEU A 237 1.66 12.91 1.21
C LEU A 237 0.56 12.07 1.87
N ASN A 238 0.80 11.54 3.06
CA ASN A 238 -0.20 10.78 3.82
C ASN A 238 -0.88 11.61 4.92
N ALA A 239 -0.15 12.46 5.62
CA ALA A 239 -0.68 13.30 6.69
C ALA A 239 -1.64 14.37 6.16
N LEU A 240 -1.37 14.96 5.00
CA LEU A 240 -2.25 15.97 4.38
C LEU A 240 -3.67 15.44 4.11
N PRO A 241 -3.86 14.33 3.36
CA PRO A 241 -5.19 13.74 3.18
C PRO A 241 -5.78 13.20 4.49
N ALA A 242 -4.95 12.79 5.45
CA ALA A 242 -5.43 12.39 6.78
C ALA A 242 -6.04 13.55 7.57
N VAL A 243 -5.39 14.73 7.60
CA VAL A 243 -5.98 15.94 8.18
C VAL A 243 -7.28 16.30 7.46
N GLY A 244 -7.26 16.27 6.12
CA GLY A 244 -8.46 16.47 5.31
C GLY A 244 -9.60 15.50 5.69
N PHE A 245 -9.30 14.22 5.87
CA PHE A 245 -10.28 13.22 6.28
C PHE A 245 -10.78 13.45 7.71
N LEU A 246 -9.95 13.90 8.64
CA LEU A 246 -10.40 14.22 10.00
C LEU A 246 -11.41 15.39 10.01
N ILE A 247 -11.23 16.36 9.11
CA ILE A 247 -12.12 17.53 8.97
C ILE A 247 -13.41 17.20 8.20
N TYR A 248 -13.29 16.56 7.03
CA TYR A 248 -14.40 16.34 6.10
C TYR A 248 -14.97 14.92 6.12
N GLY A 249 -14.33 13.96 6.77
CA GLY A 249 -14.75 12.55 6.81
C GLY A 249 -16.12 12.33 7.44
N LYS A 250 -16.59 13.27 8.28
CA LYS A 250 -17.95 13.24 8.83
C LYS A 250 -19.06 13.28 7.78
N TYR A 251 -18.77 13.72 6.55
CA TYR A 251 -19.72 13.77 5.45
C TYR A 251 -19.77 12.47 4.62
N ALA A 252 -18.92 11.49 4.94
CA ALA A 252 -18.76 10.27 4.16
C ALA A 252 -19.82 9.20 4.40
N ASN A 253 -20.63 9.33 5.46
CA ASN A 253 -21.63 8.33 5.88
C ASN A 253 -21.08 6.88 5.86
N LEU A 254 -19.84 6.70 6.33
CA LEU A 254 -19.20 5.39 6.39
C LEU A 254 -19.85 4.51 7.47
N PRO A 255 -19.84 3.18 7.31
CA PRO A 255 -20.20 2.26 8.38
C PRO A 255 -19.42 2.57 9.66
N GLU A 256 -20.10 2.54 10.82
CA GLU A 256 -19.56 3.05 12.10
C GLU A 256 -18.18 2.49 12.45
N LYS A 257 -17.98 1.17 12.29
CA LYS A 257 -16.70 0.52 12.61
C LYS A 257 -15.60 0.88 11.62
N LEU A 258 -15.93 1.03 10.33
CA LEU A 258 -14.98 1.49 9.33
C LEU A 258 -14.57 2.94 9.59
N ASP A 259 -15.52 3.83 9.89
CA ASP A 259 -15.23 5.23 10.25
C ASP A 259 -14.27 5.33 11.43
N LYS A 260 -14.53 4.56 12.51
CA LYS A 260 -13.63 4.50 13.68
C LYS A 260 -12.20 4.10 13.32
N VAL A 261 -12.04 3.04 12.51
CA VAL A 261 -10.70 2.59 12.08
C VAL A 261 -10.03 3.60 11.15
N MET A 262 -10.76 4.15 10.18
CA MET A 262 -10.21 5.15 9.25
C MET A 262 -9.77 6.42 9.97
N ARG A 263 -10.52 6.88 10.98
CA ARG A 263 -10.12 8.01 11.84
C ARG A 263 -8.89 7.68 12.68
N ALA A 264 -8.81 6.47 13.23
CA ALA A 264 -7.63 6.03 13.96
C ALA A 264 -6.39 6.00 13.06
N MET A 265 -6.50 5.45 11.84
CA MET A 265 -5.43 5.45 10.84
C MET A 265 -5.05 6.88 10.41
N ALA A 266 -6.02 7.78 10.27
CA ALA A 266 -5.76 9.18 9.95
C ALA A 266 -4.97 9.89 11.06
N TRP A 267 -5.37 9.71 12.33
CA TRP A 267 -4.58 10.20 13.46
C TRP A 267 -3.18 9.59 13.48
N SER A 268 -3.04 8.29 13.24
CA SER A 268 -1.72 7.63 13.18
C SER A 268 -0.85 8.18 12.05
N ALA A 269 -1.42 8.54 10.89
CA ALA A 269 -0.68 9.19 9.80
C ALA A 269 -0.17 10.58 10.20
N VAL A 270 -1.00 11.39 10.86
CA VAL A 270 -0.58 12.72 11.36
C VAL A 270 0.49 12.59 12.43
N ILE A 271 0.30 11.72 13.41
CA ILE A 271 1.28 11.46 14.48
C ILE A 271 2.60 10.98 13.90
N SER A 272 2.57 10.14 12.86
CA SER A 272 3.79 9.64 12.21
C SER A 272 4.64 10.77 11.63
N LEU A 273 4.03 11.80 11.07
CA LEU A 273 4.74 13.00 10.62
C LEU A 273 5.28 13.83 11.80
N MET A 274 4.51 14.00 12.87
CA MET A 274 4.91 14.78 14.05
C MET A 274 6.06 14.13 14.83
N VAL A 275 6.12 12.80 14.85
CA VAL A 275 7.13 12.02 15.58
C VAL A 275 8.41 11.83 14.76
N LEU A 276 8.37 12.01 13.43
CA LEU A 276 9.54 11.91 12.54
C LEU A 276 10.80 12.64 13.07
N PRO A 277 10.77 13.93 13.48
CA PRO A 277 11.96 14.62 13.98
C PRO A 277 12.49 14.11 15.32
N LEU A 278 11.70 13.31 16.06
CA LEU A 278 12.05 12.80 17.38
C LEU A 278 12.72 11.42 17.32
N LEU A 279 12.68 10.75 16.16
CA LEU A 279 13.18 9.39 16.02
C LEU A 279 14.60 9.36 15.43
N PRO A 280 15.46 8.45 15.92
CA PRO A 280 16.83 8.31 15.41
C PRO A 280 16.89 7.77 13.97
N SER A 281 15.80 7.17 13.47
CA SER A 281 15.73 6.66 12.10
C SER A 281 14.37 6.91 11.46
N ALA A 282 14.39 7.69 10.37
CA ALA A 282 13.22 8.00 9.56
C ALA A 282 12.63 6.76 8.86
N VAL A 283 13.42 5.69 8.68
CA VAL A 283 13.02 4.46 7.97
C VAL A 283 11.88 3.73 8.69
N ILE A 284 11.94 3.69 10.02
CA ILE A 284 10.96 2.98 10.84
C ILE A 284 9.59 3.61 10.65
N ILE A 285 9.52 4.92 10.87
CA ILE A 285 8.25 5.64 10.81
C ILE A 285 7.72 5.75 9.38
N ASP A 286 8.59 5.80 8.38
CA ASP A 286 8.22 5.68 6.97
C ASP A 286 7.57 4.31 6.67
N ARG A 287 8.14 3.21 7.18
CA ARG A 287 7.54 1.87 7.01
C ARG A 287 6.18 1.77 7.69
N ILE A 288 6.01 2.36 8.87
CA ILE A 288 4.71 2.36 9.58
C ILE A 288 3.69 3.21 8.82
N GLY A 289 4.09 4.42 8.41
CA GLY A 289 3.23 5.38 7.73
C GLY A 289 2.61 4.82 6.45
N LYS A 290 3.31 3.92 5.74
CA LYS A 290 2.81 3.21 4.55
C LYS A 290 1.54 2.38 4.80
N TYR A 291 1.29 1.91 6.02
CA TYR A 291 0.05 1.19 6.34
C TYR A 291 -1.16 2.11 6.50
N PHE A 292 -0.96 3.43 6.63
CA PHE A 292 -2.06 4.40 6.75
C PHE A 292 -2.46 5.02 5.40
N LEU A 293 -1.84 4.59 4.28
CA LEU A 293 -2.23 4.96 2.93
C LEU A 293 -3.70 4.69 2.54
N PRO A 294 -4.45 3.75 3.16
CA PRO A 294 -5.88 3.63 2.87
C PRO A 294 -6.67 4.94 3.10
N VAL A 295 -6.18 5.83 3.98
CA VAL A 295 -6.83 7.12 4.26
C VAL A 295 -6.87 8.01 3.02
N GLN A 296 -5.77 8.12 2.27
CA GLN A 296 -5.76 8.94 1.05
C GLN A 296 -6.59 8.32 -0.08
N ILE A 297 -6.59 6.99 -0.20
CA ILE A 297 -7.40 6.27 -1.22
C ILE A 297 -8.90 6.55 -1.00
N LEU A 298 -9.34 6.66 0.26
CA LEU A 298 -10.71 6.99 0.61
C LEU A 298 -11.01 8.49 0.51
N PHE A 299 -10.10 9.34 0.99
CA PHE A 299 -10.35 10.77 1.19
C PHE A 299 -10.57 11.53 -0.12
N PHE A 300 -9.75 11.33 -1.15
CA PHE A 300 -9.87 12.13 -2.37
C PHE A 300 -11.16 11.86 -3.16
N PRO A 301 -11.59 10.59 -3.38
CA PRO A 301 -12.91 10.31 -3.97
C PRO A 301 -14.06 10.91 -3.15
N LEU A 302 -13.96 10.85 -1.82
CA LEU A 302 -14.93 11.48 -0.93
C LEU A 302 -14.96 12.99 -1.15
N LEU A 303 -13.80 13.66 -1.14
CA LEU A 303 -13.71 15.11 -1.31
C LEU A 303 -14.35 15.57 -2.63
N VAL A 304 -14.07 14.87 -3.73
CA VAL A 304 -14.69 15.14 -5.03
C VAL A 304 -16.21 14.93 -4.96
N SER A 305 -16.70 13.95 -4.20
CA SER A 305 -18.14 13.69 -4.09
C SER A 305 -18.92 14.80 -3.38
N LEU A 306 -18.25 15.59 -2.53
CA LEU A 306 -18.83 16.73 -1.82
C LEU A 306 -19.00 17.98 -2.71
N LEU A 307 -18.36 18.01 -3.89
CA LEU A 307 -18.46 19.14 -4.81
C LEU A 307 -19.80 19.12 -5.56
N HIS A 308 -20.45 20.29 -5.58
CA HIS A 308 -21.72 20.49 -6.27
C HIS A 308 -21.49 20.81 -7.76
N GLY A 309 -22.23 20.13 -8.64
CA GLY A 309 -22.13 20.31 -10.10
C GLY A 309 -21.18 19.31 -10.78
N TYR A 310 -21.48 18.97 -12.04
CA TYR A 310 -20.65 18.05 -12.83
C TYR A 310 -19.34 18.73 -13.26
N ALA A 311 -19.39 19.99 -13.67
CA ALA A 311 -18.22 20.74 -14.16
C ALA A 311 -17.15 20.87 -13.08
N LEU A 312 -17.53 21.22 -11.84
CA LEU A 312 -16.59 21.37 -10.74
C LEU A 312 -15.93 20.03 -10.36
N ARG A 313 -16.70 18.94 -10.34
CA ARG A 313 -16.16 17.58 -10.10
C ARG A 313 -15.20 17.15 -11.20
N PHE A 314 -15.55 17.42 -12.46
CA PHE A 314 -14.69 17.14 -13.60
C PHE A 314 -13.37 17.93 -13.51
N ILE A 315 -13.43 19.23 -13.26
CA ILE A 315 -12.24 20.09 -13.12
C ILE A 315 -11.37 19.61 -11.95
N ALA A 316 -11.96 19.41 -10.76
CA ALA A 316 -11.22 18.95 -9.59
C ALA A 316 -10.55 17.59 -9.81
N THR A 317 -11.26 16.65 -10.44
CA THR A 317 -10.71 15.31 -10.75
C THR A 317 -9.61 15.39 -11.79
N SER A 318 -9.76 16.26 -12.80
CA SER A 318 -8.76 16.46 -13.85
C SER A 318 -7.49 17.09 -13.28
N LEU A 319 -7.61 18.12 -12.44
CA LEU A 319 -6.48 18.74 -11.74
C LEU A 319 -5.78 17.75 -10.81
N LEU A 320 -6.54 16.96 -10.08
CA LEU A 320 -5.98 15.92 -9.21
C LEU A 320 -5.25 14.83 -10.02
N CYS A 321 -5.84 14.34 -11.10
CA CYS A 321 -5.18 13.37 -11.99
C CYS A 321 -3.92 13.97 -12.63
N ALA A 322 -3.96 15.23 -13.04
CA ALA A 322 -2.79 15.94 -13.57
C ALA A 322 -1.69 16.05 -12.51
N TYR A 323 -2.03 16.39 -11.26
CA TYR A 323 -1.07 16.43 -10.15
C TYR A 323 -0.42 15.05 -9.89
N LEU A 324 -1.23 13.99 -9.85
CA LEU A 324 -0.75 12.62 -9.63
C LEU A 324 0.16 12.17 -10.77
N PHE A 325 -0.26 12.41 -12.02
CA PHE A 325 0.53 12.13 -13.21
C PHE A 325 1.86 12.90 -13.21
N LEU A 326 1.83 14.21 -12.98
CA LEU A 326 3.03 15.04 -12.97
C LEU A 326 3.99 14.63 -11.86
N THR A 327 3.48 14.30 -10.67
CA THR A 327 4.31 13.82 -9.55
C THR A 327 4.99 12.50 -9.92
N GLN A 328 4.23 11.54 -10.46
CA GLN A 328 4.75 10.24 -10.88
C GLN A 328 5.75 10.39 -12.03
N PHE A 329 5.41 11.18 -13.04
CA PHE A 329 6.24 11.44 -14.21
C PHE A 329 7.53 12.13 -13.81
N TYR A 330 7.45 13.22 -13.04
CA TYR A 330 8.62 13.92 -12.54
C TYR A 330 9.55 12.99 -11.77
N TRP A 331 9.02 12.17 -10.85
CA TRP A 331 9.82 11.20 -10.11
C TRP A 331 10.49 10.16 -11.02
N LEU A 332 9.74 9.58 -11.96
CA LEU A 332 10.25 8.56 -12.90
C LEU A 332 11.34 9.08 -13.85
N TYR A 333 11.47 10.39 -14.05
CA TYR A 333 12.44 10.97 -14.98
C TYR A 333 13.56 11.76 -14.30
N THR A 334 13.38 12.18 -13.05
CA THR A 334 14.35 13.06 -12.36
C THR A 334 14.93 12.46 -11.08
N SER A 335 14.35 11.38 -10.55
CA SER A 335 14.87 10.76 -9.35
C SER A 335 16.22 10.10 -9.62
N GLU A 336 17.17 10.26 -8.69
CA GLU A 336 18.42 9.50 -8.64
C GLU A 336 18.20 7.96 -8.61
N LEU A 337 16.98 7.52 -8.24
CA LEU A 337 16.61 6.11 -8.20
C LEU A 337 15.82 5.65 -9.44
N ALA A 338 15.54 6.53 -10.39
CA ALA A 338 14.69 6.24 -11.55
C ALA A 338 15.23 5.07 -12.40
N ASP A 339 16.54 4.87 -12.45
CA ASP A 339 17.16 3.79 -13.23
C ASP A 339 16.74 2.39 -12.77
N TYR A 340 16.44 2.22 -11.48
CA TYR A 340 15.90 0.95 -10.97
C TYR A 340 14.43 0.74 -11.34
N TRP A 341 13.73 1.78 -11.80
CA TRP A 341 12.32 1.73 -12.16
C TRP A 341 12.10 1.61 -13.66
N VAL A 342 13.10 1.27 -14.48
CA VAL A 342 12.90 1.04 -15.93
C VAL A 342 12.14 -0.27 -16.15
N PRO A 343 10.87 -0.23 -16.58
CA PRO A 343 10.07 -1.44 -16.68
C PRO A 343 10.39 -2.20 -17.97
N TYR A 344 10.56 -3.52 -17.85
CA TYR A 344 10.71 -4.46 -18.99
C TYR A 344 11.90 -4.16 -19.91
N LYS A 345 12.94 -3.49 -19.38
CA LYS A 345 14.10 -3.02 -20.16
C LYS A 345 13.73 -2.21 -21.41
N MET A 346 12.55 -1.60 -21.45
CA MET A 346 12.22 -0.64 -22.50
C MET A 346 13.08 0.61 -22.28
N THR A 347 13.95 0.91 -23.26
CA THR A 347 14.94 1.99 -23.18
C THR A 347 14.30 3.33 -22.81
N GLN A 348 15.02 4.11 -22.00
CA GLN A 348 14.77 5.55 -21.89
C GLN A 348 15.33 6.16 -23.18
N PHE A 349 14.50 6.77 -24.01
CA PHE A 349 14.95 7.54 -25.17
C PHE A 349 15.03 9.01 -24.79
#